data_AF-E9I7T5-F1
#
_entry.id   AF-E9I7T5-F1
#
_cell.length_a   1.000
_cell.length_b   1.000
_cell.length_c   1.000
_cell.angle_alpha   90.00
_cell.angle_beta   90.00
_cell.angle_gamma   90.00
#
_symmetry.space_group_name_H-M   'P 1'
#
loop_
_entity.id
_entity.type
_entity.pdbx_description
1 polymer ?
#
loop_
_entity_poly.entity_id
_entity_poly.type
_entity_poly.pdbx_seq_one_letter_code
_entity_poly.pdbx_strand_id
1 'polypeptide(L)'
;GLMLTVLVISVLIAYEFNNVYVPEGLENKHAYKVTGLVMSTTGFLAKSLAWFNIGTEVSNFREILGYAIKIEELKRTEVNVKKEDRTINGIRVRVYEPKDKSAGKRPALIFYHGGGYAFGHLNTYDLFIEKILEKQELVAVSV
;
A
#
# COMPACT_ATOMS: atom_id res chain seq x y z
N GLY A 1 -30.83 -18.29 -6.89
CA GLY A 1 -29.83 -17.44 -7.59
C GLY A 1 -28.91 -16.78 -6.60
N LEU A 2 -29.30 -15.62 -6.07
CA LEU A 2 -28.47 -14.78 -5.19
C LEU A 2 -27.89 -15.49 -3.96
N MET A 3 -28.69 -16.26 -3.23
CA MET A 3 -28.24 -16.97 -2.03
C MET A 3 -27.10 -17.97 -2.32
N LEU A 4 -27.18 -18.67 -3.44
CA LEU A 4 -26.14 -19.61 -3.87
C LEU A 4 -24.85 -18.86 -4.27
N THR A 5 -24.96 -17.73 -4.97
CA THR A 5 -23.82 -16.90 -5.33
C THR A 5 -23.09 -16.37 -4.09
N VAL A 6 -23.84 -15.86 -3.10
CA VAL A 6 -23.26 -15.40 -1.82
C VAL A 6 -22.57 -16.54 -1.09
N LEU A 7 -23.17 -17.73 -1.05
CA LEU A 7 -22.58 -18.92 -0.44
C LEU A 7 -21.24 -19.28 -1.09
N VAL A 8 -21.20 -19.35 -2.42
CA VAL A 8 -19.99 -19.70 -3.18
C VAL A 8 -18.88 -18.67 -2.93
N ILE A 9 -19.19 -17.37 -3.00
CA ILE A 9 -18.21 -16.31 -2.73
C ILE A 9 -17.68 -16.41 -1.30
N SER A 10 -18.56 -16.68 -0.33
CA SER A 10 -18.17 -16.82 1.09
C SER A 10 -17.24 -17.99 1.31
N VAL A 11 -17.51 -19.13 0.66
CA VAL A 11 -16.64 -20.32 0.71
C VAL A 11 -15.28 -20.04 0.08
N LEU A 12 -15.24 -19.36 -1.07
CA LEU A 12 -13.96 -18.99 -1.73
C LEU A 12 -13.13 -18.05 -0.85
N ILE A 13 -13.75 -17.03 -0.26
CA ILE A 13 -13.08 -16.12 0.67
C ILE A 13 -12.53 -16.88 1.88
N ALA A 14 -13.32 -17.78 2.47
CA ALA A 14 -12.88 -18.58 3.60
C ALA A 14 -11.74 -19.53 3.21
N TYR A 15 -11.80 -20.14 2.03
CA TYR A 15 -10.74 -21.00 1.51
C TYR A 15 -9.44 -20.21 1.34
N GLU A 16 -9.48 -19.10 0.61
CA GLU A 16 -8.31 -18.22 0.40
C GLU A 16 -7.72 -17.77 1.74
N PHE A 17 -8.55 -17.22 2.65
CA PHE A 17 -8.10 -16.73 3.95
C PHE A 17 -7.40 -17.81 4.79
N ASN A 18 -7.88 -19.06 4.74
CA ASN A 18 -7.26 -20.17 5.47
C ASN A 18 -5.93 -20.60 4.84
N ASN A 19 -5.78 -20.50 3.52
CA ASN A 19 -4.60 -20.94 2.78
C ASN A 19 -3.51 -19.89 2.60
N VAL A 20 -3.73 -18.63 3.00
CA VAL A 20 -2.65 -17.63 3.04
C VAL A 20 -1.55 -18.09 3.99
N TYR A 21 -0.37 -18.35 3.43
CA TYR A 21 0.85 -18.60 4.20
C TYR A 21 1.18 -17.39 5.08
N VAL A 22 1.40 -17.62 6.37
CA VAL A 22 1.79 -16.58 7.33
C VAL A 22 3.19 -16.89 7.83
N PRO A 23 4.18 -16.01 7.61
CA PRO A 23 5.51 -16.14 8.17
C PRO A 23 5.51 -16.29 9.71
N GLU A 24 6.49 -17.00 10.24
CA GLU A 24 6.70 -17.09 11.68
C GLU A 24 7.10 -15.73 12.28
N GLY A 25 6.75 -15.50 13.55
CA GLY A 25 7.11 -14.27 14.28
C GLY A 25 6.20 -13.05 14.03
N LEU A 26 5.20 -13.14 13.15
CA LEU A 26 4.21 -12.06 12.98
C LEU A 26 3.24 -11.99 14.16
N GLU A 27 3.20 -10.82 14.82
CA GLU A 27 2.26 -10.53 15.91
C GLU A 27 0.80 -10.55 15.42
N ASN A 28 0.49 -9.85 14.32
CA ASN A 28 -0.87 -9.78 13.78
C ASN A 28 -1.03 -10.62 12.50
N LYS A 29 -1.25 -11.93 12.69
CA LYS A 29 -1.47 -12.90 11.61
C LYS A 29 -2.73 -12.60 10.79
N HIS A 30 -3.81 -12.15 11.44
CA HIS A 30 -5.08 -11.88 10.76
C HIS A 30 -4.97 -10.70 9.80
N ALA A 31 -4.31 -9.60 10.20
CA ALA A 31 -4.07 -8.47 9.33
C ALA A 31 -3.27 -8.87 8.08
N TYR A 32 -2.23 -9.71 8.25
CA TYR A 32 -1.46 -10.24 7.13
C TYR A 32 -2.33 -11.05 6.16
N LYS A 33 -3.19 -11.94 6.68
CA LYS A 33 -4.14 -12.71 5.88
C LYS A 33 -5.15 -11.84 5.13
N VAL A 34 -5.65 -10.78 5.77
CA VAL A 34 -6.53 -9.80 5.12
C VAL A 34 -5.79 -9.09 3.98
N THR A 35 -4.53 -8.69 4.16
CA THR A 35 -3.73 -8.13 3.06
C THR A 35 -3.61 -9.10 1.89
N GLY A 36 -3.32 -10.38 2.16
CA GLY A 36 -3.27 -11.42 1.12
C GLY A 36 -4.60 -11.54 0.37
N LEU A 37 -5.72 -11.59 1.10
CA LEU A 37 -7.07 -11.67 0.51
C LEU A 37 -7.40 -10.46 -0.36
N VAL A 38 -7.06 -9.25 0.08
CA VAL A 38 -7.23 -8.01 -0.71
C VAL A 38 -6.43 -8.12 -2.01
N MET A 39 -5.16 -8.51 -1.95
CA MET A 39 -4.29 -8.65 -3.12
C MET A 39 -4.83 -9.69 -4.11
N SER A 40 -5.24 -10.87 -3.63
CA SER A 40 -5.83 -11.92 -4.48
C SER A 40 -7.13 -11.45 -5.15
N THR A 41 -7.99 -10.77 -4.40
CA THR A 41 -9.27 -10.24 -4.92
C THR A 41 -9.02 -9.16 -5.98
N THR A 42 -8.06 -8.25 -5.75
CA THR A 42 -7.66 -7.24 -6.74
C THR A 42 -7.10 -7.90 -8.00
N GLY A 43 -6.28 -8.94 -7.87
CA GLY A 43 -5.78 -9.73 -9.00
C GLY A 43 -6.91 -10.34 -9.83
N PHE A 44 -7.87 -10.99 -9.17
CA PHE A 44 -9.03 -11.56 -9.84
C PHE A 44 -9.87 -10.52 -10.60
N LEU A 45 -10.15 -9.36 -9.98
CA LEU A 45 -10.89 -8.28 -10.62
C LEU A 45 -10.14 -7.69 -11.81
N ALA A 46 -8.84 -7.44 -11.65
CA ALA A 46 -7.99 -6.90 -12.71
C ALA A 46 -7.95 -7.82 -13.94
N LYS A 47 -7.83 -9.13 -13.70
CA LYS A 47 -7.86 -10.17 -14.74
C LYS A 47 -9.24 -10.28 -15.39
N SER A 48 -10.31 -10.17 -14.60
CA SER A 48 -11.68 -10.20 -15.11
C SER A 48 -11.95 -9.05 -16.08
N LEU A 49 -11.52 -7.83 -15.74
CA LEU A 49 -11.61 -6.68 -16.65
C LEU A 49 -10.82 -6.90 -17.95
N ALA A 50 -9.63 -7.49 -17.85
CA ALA A 50 -8.82 -7.83 -19.01
C ALA A 50 -9.50 -8.87 -19.92
N TRP A 51 -10.26 -9.84 -19.39
CA TRP A 51 -11.06 -10.77 -20.19
C TRP A 51 -12.12 -10.09 -21.05
N PHE A 52 -12.64 -8.94 -20.58
CA PHE A 52 -13.57 -8.10 -21.35
C PHE A 52 -12.85 -7.07 -22.23
N ASN A 53 -11.52 -7.21 -22.41
CA ASN A 53 -10.68 -6.29 -23.17
C ASN A 53 -10.69 -4.85 -22.63
N ILE A 54 -10.97 -4.68 -21.33
CA ILE A 54 -10.87 -3.40 -20.62
C ILE A 54 -9.48 -3.34 -20.01
N GLY A 55 -8.54 -2.68 -20.70
CA GLY A 55 -7.16 -2.52 -20.23
C GLY A 55 -6.38 -3.84 -20.14
N THR A 56 -5.18 -3.77 -19.53
CA THR A 56 -4.35 -4.95 -19.22
C THR A 56 -4.51 -5.34 -17.75
N GLU A 57 -4.25 -6.61 -17.41
CA GLU A 57 -4.28 -7.06 -16.00
C GLU A 57 -3.41 -6.16 -15.10
N VAL A 58 -2.19 -5.83 -15.53
CA VAL A 58 -1.26 -4.98 -14.77
C VAL A 58 -1.79 -3.56 -14.59
N SER A 59 -2.31 -2.93 -15.66
CA SER A 59 -2.85 -1.57 -15.57
C SER A 59 -4.07 -1.53 -14.65
N ASN A 60 -4.96 -2.51 -14.78
CA ASN A 60 -6.18 -2.60 -13.98
C ASN A 60 -5.84 -2.84 -12.50
N PHE A 61 -4.89 -3.71 -12.21
CA PHE A 61 -4.42 -3.98 -10.85
C PHE A 61 -3.87 -2.70 -10.21
N ARG A 62 -3.05 -1.95 -10.95
CA ARG A 62 -2.46 -0.69 -10.49
C ARG A 62 -3.53 0.36 -10.21
N GLU A 63 -4.54 0.48 -11.07
CA GLU A 63 -5.63 1.44 -10.89
C GLU A 63 -6.51 1.09 -9.69
N ILE A 64 -6.93 -0.17 -9.56
CA ILE A 64 -7.77 -0.63 -8.44
C ILE A 64 -7.07 -0.38 -7.10
N LEU A 65 -5.79 -0.75 -6.97
CA LEU A 65 -5.02 -0.44 -5.77
C LEU A 65 -4.85 1.07 -5.54
N GLY A 66 -4.58 1.83 -6.61
CA GLY A 66 -4.46 3.28 -6.54
C GLY A 66 -5.72 3.96 -5.99
N TYR A 67 -6.90 3.52 -6.42
CA TYR A 67 -8.17 4.01 -5.89
C TYR A 67 -8.35 3.66 -4.41
N ALA A 68 -8.04 2.44 -4.00
CA ALA A 68 -8.14 2.03 -2.60
C ALA A 68 -7.25 2.89 -1.69
N ILE A 69 -6.02 3.16 -2.11
CA ILE A 69 -5.07 4.00 -1.36
C ILE A 69 -5.54 5.45 -1.31
N LYS A 70 -6.04 6.00 -2.42
CA LYS A 70 -6.56 7.36 -2.46
C LYS A 70 -7.75 7.55 -1.51
N ILE A 71 -8.61 6.54 -1.36
CA ILE A 71 -9.73 6.57 -0.41
C ILE A 71 -9.21 6.64 1.04
N GLU A 72 -8.17 5.86 1.38
CA GLU A 72 -7.51 5.92 2.69
C GLU A 72 -6.87 7.30 2.94
N GLU A 73 -6.19 7.86 1.94
CA GLU A 73 -5.56 9.18 2.02
C GLU A 73 -6.60 10.29 2.26
N LEU A 74 -7.73 10.26 1.56
CA LEU A 74 -8.82 11.24 1.68
C LEU A 74 -9.49 11.24 3.07
N LYS A 75 -9.42 10.13 3.81
CA LYS A 75 -10.02 10.03 5.15
C LYS A 75 -9.16 10.69 6.23
N ARG A 76 -7.94 11.14 5.92
CA ARG A 76 -7.02 11.69 6.93
C ARG A 76 -7.13 13.20 7.05
N THR A 77 -7.28 13.65 8.29
CA THR A 77 -7.46 15.06 8.64
C THR A 77 -6.19 15.72 9.17
N GLU A 78 -5.21 14.94 9.68
CA GLU A 78 -3.96 15.48 10.23
C GLU A 78 -2.73 14.73 9.72
N VAL A 79 -1.72 15.50 9.30
CA VAL A 79 -0.40 15.02 8.89
C VAL A 79 0.64 15.85 9.63
N ASN A 80 1.38 15.23 10.55
CA ASN A 80 2.43 15.89 11.36
C ASN A 80 3.80 15.89 10.66
N VAL A 81 3.81 15.67 9.35
CA VAL A 81 5.01 15.56 8.53
C VAL A 81 4.90 16.53 7.36
N LYS A 82 5.95 17.33 7.13
CA LYS A 82 6.09 18.11 5.90
C LYS A 82 6.55 17.18 4.78
N LYS A 83 5.83 17.16 3.67
CA LYS A 83 6.19 16.41 2.45
C LYS A 83 6.67 17.37 1.37
N GLU A 84 7.72 16.99 0.68
CA GLU A 84 8.27 17.79 -0.43
C GLU A 84 8.76 16.87 -1.55
N ASP A 85 8.13 16.97 -2.71
CA ASP A 85 8.58 16.26 -3.91
C ASP A 85 9.82 16.95 -4.48
N ARG A 86 10.86 16.17 -4.78
CA ARG A 86 12.10 16.67 -5.40
C ARG A 86 12.52 15.74 -6.54
N THR A 87 13.44 16.23 -7.36
CA THR A 87 14.16 15.40 -8.33
C THR A 87 15.63 15.40 -7.96
N ILE A 88 16.21 14.22 -7.75
CA ILE A 88 17.63 14.04 -7.43
C ILE A 88 18.21 13.13 -8.51
N ASN A 89 19.21 13.62 -9.25
CA ASN A 89 19.84 12.87 -10.35
C ASN A 89 18.82 12.32 -11.38
N GLY A 90 17.77 13.09 -11.67
CA GLY A 90 16.69 12.69 -12.60
C GLY A 90 15.66 11.72 -12.01
N ILE A 91 15.83 11.29 -10.75
CA ILE A 91 14.89 10.39 -10.06
C ILE A 91 13.94 11.24 -9.22
N ARG A 92 12.63 11.04 -9.39
CA ARG A 92 11.61 11.67 -8.55
C ARG A 92 11.63 11.02 -7.17
N VAL A 93 11.72 11.84 -6.13
CA VAL A 93 11.70 11.40 -4.74
C VAL A 93 10.72 12.26 -3.94
N ARG A 94 10.28 11.76 -2.79
CA ARG A 94 9.57 12.57 -1.78
C ARG A 94 10.36 12.61 -0.49
N VAL A 95 10.65 13.83 -0.02
CA VAL A 95 11.29 14.07 1.28
C VAL A 95 10.22 14.33 2.33
N TYR A 96 10.35 13.68 3.47
CA TYR A 96 9.45 13.78 4.60
C TYR A 96 10.24 14.28 5.81
N GLU A 97 9.79 15.39 6.39
CA GLU A 97 10.40 16.01 7.56
C GLU A 97 9.37 16.13 8.69
N PRO A 98 9.69 15.71 9.93
CA PRO A 98 8.88 16.02 11.11
C PRO A 98 8.71 17.53 11.27
N LYS A 99 7.49 17.98 11.59
CA LYS A 99 7.19 19.41 11.78
C LYS A 99 7.89 19.99 13.02
N ASP A 100 7.93 19.23 14.11
CA ASP A 100 8.66 19.60 15.31
C ASP A 100 10.15 19.34 15.08
N LYS A 101 10.93 20.42 15.01
CA LYS A 101 12.36 20.37 14.73
C LYS A 101 13.12 20.40 16.05
N SER A 102 13.76 19.30 16.46
CA SER A 102 14.88 19.40 17.40
C SER A 102 16.06 20.14 16.77
N ALA A 103 16.80 20.86 17.60
CA ALA A 103 18.04 21.51 17.18
C ALA A 103 19.15 20.46 17.06
N GLY A 104 19.44 19.98 15.85
CA GLY A 104 20.54 19.02 15.63
C GLY A 104 20.56 18.33 14.27
N LYS A 105 21.62 17.55 14.03
CA LYS A 105 21.69 16.60 12.90
C LYS A 105 20.77 15.42 13.19
N ARG A 106 19.99 15.00 12.19
CA ARG A 106 19.05 13.87 12.29
C ARG A 106 19.50 12.72 11.38
N PRO A 107 19.25 11.46 11.77
CA PRO A 107 19.43 10.34 10.86
C PRO A 107 18.49 10.46 9.65
N ALA A 108 18.91 9.89 8.52
CA ALA A 108 18.11 9.83 7.31
C ALA A 108 17.72 8.37 7.01
N LEU A 109 16.45 8.16 6.63
CA LEU A 109 15.94 6.91 6.09
C LEU A 109 15.80 7.06 4.58
N ILE A 110 16.48 6.21 3.81
CA ILE A 110 16.20 6.06 2.37
C ILE A 110 15.24 4.88 2.23
N PHE A 111 14.03 5.16 1.78
CA PHE A 111 12.99 4.17 1.59
C PHE A 111 12.82 3.88 0.10
N TYR A 112 12.95 2.61 -0.27
CA TYR A 112 12.63 2.12 -1.61
C TYR A 112 11.30 1.40 -1.55
N HIS A 113 10.33 1.84 -2.33
CA HIS A 113 9.01 1.23 -2.30
C HIS A 113 9.02 -0.22 -2.79
N GLY A 114 8.10 -1.02 -2.26
CA GLY A 114 7.90 -2.40 -2.70
C GLY A 114 7.08 -2.49 -4.00
N GLY A 115 6.33 -3.58 -4.18
CA GLY A 115 5.47 -3.76 -5.36
C GLY A 115 6.10 -4.54 -6.50
N GLY A 116 7.10 -5.39 -6.20
CA GLY A 116 7.64 -6.36 -7.16
C GLY A 116 8.18 -5.73 -8.44
N TYR A 117 8.71 -4.50 -8.36
CA TYR A 117 9.24 -3.71 -9.49
C TYR A 117 8.21 -3.33 -10.57
N ALA A 118 6.92 -3.61 -10.36
CA ALA A 118 5.85 -3.32 -11.32
C ALA A 118 4.76 -2.41 -10.76
N PHE A 119 4.63 -2.34 -9.43
CA PHE A 119 3.50 -1.70 -8.75
C PHE A 119 3.97 -0.66 -7.73
N GLY A 120 3.04 0.23 -7.36
CA GLY A 120 3.29 1.29 -6.38
C GLY A 120 3.82 2.59 -7.00
N HIS A 121 3.78 3.65 -6.21
CA HIS A 121 4.36 4.96 -6.47
C HIS A 121 4.50 5.71 -5.13
N LEU A 122 5.06 6.93 -5.14
CA LEU A 122 5.33 7.71 -3.92
C LEU A 122 4.12 7.81 -2.96
N ASN A 123 2.89 7.97 -3.49
CA ASN A 123 1.70 8.08 -2.63
C ASN A 123 1.30 6.74 -1.97
N THR A 124 1.71 5.60 -2.52
CA THR A 124 1.35 4.27 -2.01
C THR A 124 1.83 4.04 -0.57
N TYR A 125 2.97 4.65 -0.21
CA TYR A 125 3.66 4.39 1.06
C TYR A 125 3.68 5.59 2.01
N ASP A 126 2.98 6.68 1.69
CA ASP A 126 2.89 7.87 2.55
C ASP A 126 2.49 7.50 3.99
N LEU A 127 1.42 6.70 4.15
CA LEU A 127 0.92 6.25 5.45
C LEU A 127 1.95 5.47 6.26
N PHE A 128 2.71 4.62 5.57
CA PHE A 128 3.71 3.77 6.20
C PHE A 128 4.88 4.61 6.70
N ILE A 129 5.38 5.50 5.84
CA ILE A 129 6.50 6.40 6.17
C ILE A 129 6.10 7.34 7.31
N GLU A 130 4.92 7.93 7.26
CA GLU A 130 4.45 8.82 8.33
C GLU A 130 4.37 8.10 9.69
N LYS A 131 3.86 6.87 9.74
CA LYS A 131 3.84 6.08 10.99
C LYS A 131 5.23 5.78 11.55
N ILE A 132 6.25 5.68 10.69
CA ILE A 132 7.65 5.58 11.14
C ILE A 132 8.08 6.91 11.76
N LEU A 133 7.78 8.02 11.10
CA LEU A 133 8.17 9.37 11.52
C LEU A 133 7.44 9.85 12.79
N GLU A 134 6.24 9.36 13.05
CA GLU A 134 5.52 9.60 14.32
C GLU A 134 6.27 9.04 15.54
N LYS A 135 7.07 7.99 15.34
CA LYS A 135 7.78 7.27 16.42
C LYS A 135 9.26 7.59 16.47
N GLN A 136 9.82 8.17 15.40
CA GLN A 136 11.25 8.31 15.21
C GLN A 136 11.58 9.70 14.68
N GLU A 137 12.55 10.36 15.32
CA GLU A 137 12.99 11.70 14.92
C GLU A 137 13.99 11.65 13.75
N LEU A 138 13.49 11.32 12.55
CA LEU A 138 14.31 11.14 11.35
C LEU A 138 13.75 11.89 10.15
N VAL A 139 14.58 12.07 9.11
CA VAL A 139 14.14 12.54 7.79
C VAL A 139 14.02 11.33 6.87
N ALA A 140 12.90 11.16 6.18
CA ALA A 140 12.76 10.07 5.21
C ALA A 140 12.82 10.61 3.77
N VAL A 141 13.47 9.86 2.89
CA VAL A 141 13.51 10.09 1.45
C VAL A 141 12.94 8.84 0.79
N SER A 142 11.75 8.95 0.21
CA SER A 142 11.10 7.89 -0.55
C SER A 142 11.49 7.99 -2.01
N VAL A 143 11.95 6.87 -2.56
CA VAL A 143 12.29 6.66 -3.97
C VAL A 143 11.20 5.83 -4.61
#